data_AF-A0A5Q4FTD3-F1
#
_entry.id   AF-A0A5Q4FTD3-F1
#
_cell.length_a   1.000
_cell.length_b   1.000
_cell.length_c   1.000
_cell.angle_alpha   90.00
_cell.angle_beta   90.00
_cell.angle_gamma   90.00
#
_symmetry.space_group_name_H-M   'P 1'
#
loop_
_entity.id
_entity.type
_entity.pdbx_description
1 polymer ?
#
loop_
_entity_poly.entity_id
_entity_poly.type
_entity_poly.pdbx_seq_one_letter_code
_entity_poly.pdbx_strand_id
1 'polypeptide(L)'
;MGTMTRRLQILVDDERYAMLERESQRTGRPVAELIRAAIDGRYAMDPTARRAAYERVLAAEPMPVDDWAVMKRELLDMLDDPAT
;
A
#
# COMPACT_ATOMS: atom_id res chain seq x y z
N MET A 1 -8.71 11.63 -5.49
CA MET A 1 -7.58 12.50 -5.11
C MET A 1 -8.11 13.64 -4.27
N GLY A 2 -7.64 13.80 -3.02
CA GLY A 2 -8.10 14.86 -2.13
C GLY A 2 -7.35 16.17 -2.36
N THR A 3 -8.04 17.30 -2.18
CA THR A 3 -7.45 18.65 -2.28
C THR A 3 -6.51 18.92 -1.10
N MET A 4 -5.30 19.42 -1.36
CA MET A 4 -4.32 19.82 -0.33
C MET A 4 -4.76 21.16 0.30
N THR A 5 -5.34 21.13 1.50
CA THR A 5 -5.92 22.32 2.16
C THR A 5 -5.08 22.92 3.29
N ARG A 6 -4.01 22.23 3.73
CA ARG A 6 -3.15 22.66 4.84
C ARG A 6 -1.69 22.72 4.39
N ARG A 7 -0.96 23.75 4.84
CA ARG A 7 0.50 23.88 4.65
C ARG A 7 1.22 23.48 5.94
N LEU A 8 2.19 22.59 5.81
CA LEU A 8 3.08 22.16 6.88
C LEU A 8 4.50 22.67 6.56
N GLN A 9 5.15 23.31 7.53
CA GLN A 9 6.57 23.66 7.48
C GLN A 9 7.30 22.85 8.55
N ILE A 10 8.37 22.15 8.15
CA ILE A 10 9.22 21.37 9.05
C ILE A 10 10.67 21.71 8.78
N LEU A 11 11.47 21.71 9.83
CA LEU A 11 12.93 21.74 9.72
C LEU A 11 13.45 20.31 9.81
N VAL A 12 14.41 19.99 8.94
CA VAL A 12 15.13 18.72 8.92
C VAL A 12 16.63 19.05 8.87
N ASP A 13 17.46 18.12 9.32
CA ASP A 13 18.90 18.24 9.14
C ASP A 13 19.33 17.98 7.69
N ASP A 14 20.59 18.33 7.41
CA ASP A 14 21.20 18.22 6.08
C ASP A 14 21.20 16.78 5.55
N GLU A 15 21.40 15.79 6.43
CA GLU A 15 21.42 14.38 6.06
C GLU A 15 20.05 13.94 5.52
N ARG A 16 18.97 14.26 6.23
CA ARG A 16 17.60 13.96 5.83
C ARG A 16 17.20 14.74 4.59
N TYR A 17 17.61 16.00 4.46
CA TYR A 17 17.35 16.79 3.26
C TYR A 17 18.03 16.17 2.04
N ALA A 18 19.32 15.84 2.13
CA ALA A 18 20.07 15.22 1.06
C ALA A 18 19.50 13.85 0.66
N MET A 19 18.99 13.08 1.62
CA MET A 19 18.30 11.82 1.34
C MET A 19 17.05 12.04 0.46
N LEU A 20 16.23 13.03 0.79
CA LEU A 20 15.02 13.35 0.03
C LEU A 20 15.35 13.88 -1.37
N GLU A 21 16.38 14.69 -1.52
CA GLU A 21 16.82 15.15 -2.84
C GLU A 21 17.32 14.01 -3.74
N ARG A 22 18.16 13.12 -3.21
CA ARG A 22 18.63 11.95 -3.96
C ARG A 22 17.46 11.09 -4.44
N GLU A 23 16.49 10.86 -3.57
CA GLU A 23 15.31 10.06 -3.90
C GLU A 23 14.40 10.76 -4.91
N SER A 24 14.27 12.09 -4.80
CA SER A 24 13.52 12.91 -5.76
C SER A 24 14.15 12.81 -7.16
N GLN A 25 15.47 12.92 -7.26
CA GLN A 25 16.19 12.78 -8.53
C GLN A 25 16.07 11.36 -9.10
N ARG A 26 16.23 10.34 -8.26
CA ARG A 26 16.16 8.93 -8.66
C ARG A 26 14.78 8.54 -9.22
N THR A 27 13.71 9.12 -8.66
CA THR A 27 12.33 8.74 -9.00
C THR A 27 11.60 9.74 -9.91
N GLY A 28 12.15 10.95 -10.08
CA GLY A 28 11.49 12.07 -10.74
C GLY A 28 10.31 12.65 -9.94
N ARG A 29 10.09 12.21 -8.71
CA ARG A 29 8.97 12.63 -7.87
C ARG A 29 9.35 13.85 -7.03
N PRO A 30 8.47 14.85 -6.84
CA PRO A 30 8.74 15.97 -5.95
C PRO A 30 8.91 15.53 -4.49
N VAL A 31 9.80 16.19 -3.74
CA VAL A 31 10.01 15.95 -2.30
C VAL A 31 8.70 15.95 -1.51
N ALA A 32 7.78 16.87 -1.82
CA ALA A 32 6.49 16.95 -1.15
C ALA A 32 5.64 15.68 -1.36
N GLU A 33 5.75 15.03 -2.53
CA GLU A 33 5.06 13.77 -2.80
C GLU A 33 5.71 12.60 -2.07
N LEU A 34 7.04 12.55 -2.01
CA LEU A 34 7.77 11.55 -1.24
C LEU A 34 7.41 11.59 0.24
N ILE A 35 7.36 12.80 0.82
CA ILE A 35 6.95 13.00 2.23
C ILE A 35 5.53 12.50 2.46
N ARG A 36 4.58 12.85 1.58
CA ARG A 36 3.19 12.37 1.70
C ARG A 36 3.11 10.86 1.59
N ALA A 37 3.78 10.25 0.63
CA ALA A 37 3.79 8.80 0.47
C ALA A 37 4.40 8.09 1.69
N ALA A 38 5.43 8.67 2.31
CA ALA A 38 6.01 8.15 3.54
C ALA A 38 5.03 8.26 4.73
N ILE A 39 4.31 9.38 4.84
CA ILE A 39 3.25 9.57 5.85
C ILE A 39 2.14 8.54 5.63
N ASP A 40 1.64 8.40 4.41
CA ASP A 40 0.59 7.43 4.08
C ASP A 40 1.06 6.01 4.37
N GLY A 41 2.26 5.63 3.93
CA GLY A 41 2.82 4.30 4.23
C GLY A 41 2.96 4.03 5.73
N ARG A 42 3.25 5.06 6.54
CA ARG A 42 3.45 4.91 7.98
C ARG A 42 2.16 4.95 8.80
N TYR A 43 1.16 5.70 8.34
CA TYR A 43 -0.04 6.07 9.13
C TYR A 43 -1.38 5.73 8.45
N ALA A 44 -1.44 5.48 7.14
CA ALA A 44 -2.69 5.15 6.44
C ALA A 44 -3.15 3.72 6.69
N MET A 45 -2.28 2.84 7.22
CA MET A 45 -2.76 1.62 7.87
C MET A 45 -3.37 2.01 9.21
N ASP A 46 -4.65 2.39 9.20
CA ASP A 46 -5.44 2.50 10.42
C ASP A 46 -5.32 1.16 11.17
N PRO A 47 -4.68 1.14 12.35
CA PRO A 47 -4.51 -0.10 13.12
C PRO A 47 -5.86 -0.76 13.41
N THR A 48 -6.93 0.03 13.49
CA THR A 48 -8.29 -0.46 13.68
C THR A 48 -8.85 -1.05 12.39
N ALA A 49 -8.56 -0.50 11.20
CA ALA A 49 -8.93 -1.09 9.92
C ALA A 49 -8.21 -2.43 9.68
N ARG A 50 -6.92 -2.53 10.02
CA ARG A 50 -6.18 -3.80 9.94
C ARG A 50 -6.79 -4.85 10.88
N ARG A 51 -7.11 -4.45 12.11
CA ARG A 51 -7.77 -5.33 13.08
C ARG A 51 -9.16 -5.75 12.60
N ALA A 52 -9.98 -4.82 12.13
CA ALA A 52 -11.33 -5.10 11.62
C ALA A 52 -11.30 -6.03 10.39
N ALA A 53 -10.33 -5.88 9.49
CA ALA A 53 -10.13 -6.82 8.39
C ALA A 53 -9.79 -8.23 8.89
N TYR A 54 -8.91 -8.33 9.89
CA TYR A 54 -8.56 -9.59 10.53
C TYR A 54 -9.75 -10.25 11.21
N GLU A 55 -10.52 -9.51 12.02
CA GLU A 55 -11.73 -10.02 12.67
C GLU A 55 -12.76 -10.50 11.64
N ARG A 56 -12.91 -9.80 10.50
CA ARG A 56 -13.80 -10.25 9.41
C ARG A 56 -13.36 -11.58 8.79
N VAL A 57 -12.06 -11.78 8.59
CA VAL A 57 -11.53 -13.04 8.07
C VAL A 57 -11.72 -14.17 9.08
N LEU A 58 -11.48 -13.92 10.37
CA LEU A 58 -11.69 -14.93 11.41
C LEU A 58 -13.17 -15.28 11.64
N ALA A 59 -14.06 -14.30 11.50
CA ALA A 59 -15.49 -14.49 11.65
C ALA A 59 -16.17 -15.04 10.39
N ALA A 60 -15.46 -15.11 9.26
CA ALA A 60 -16.00 -15.66 8.03
C ALA A 60 -16.26 -17.17 8.20
N GLU A 61 -17.40 -17.63 7.67
CA GLU A 61 -17.65 -19.06 7.58
C GLU A 61 -16.58 -19.72 6.71
N PRO A 62 -16.14 -20.95 7.05
CA PRO A 62 -15.20 -21.69 6.22
C PRO A 62 -15.72 -21.77 4.79
N MET A 63 -14.96 -21.17 3.87
CA MET A 63 -15.32 -21.20 2.47
C MET A 63 -15.18 -22.64 1.96
N PRO A 64 -16.19 -23.20 1.27
CA PRO A 64 -16.03 -24.47 0.59
C PRO A 64 -15.00 -24.27 -0.51
N VAL A 65 -13.86 -24.95 -0.37
CA VAL A 65 -12.78 -24.95 -1.36
C VAL A 65 -12.48 -26.37 -1.78
N ASP A 66 -12.15 -26.54 -3.06
CA ASP A 66 -11.73 -27.83 -3.60
C ASP A 66 -10.31 -28.19 -3.14
N ASP A 67 -9.91 -29.43 -3.43
CA ASP A 67 -8.54 -29.88 -3.21
C ASP A 67 -7.54 -28.94 -3.87
N TRP A 68 -6.40 -28.75 -3.18
CA TRP A 68 -5.35 -27.82 -3.61
C TRP A 68 -4.93 -28.00 -5.07
N ALA A 69 -4.85 -29.25 -5.56
CA ALA A 69 -4.47 -29.53 -6.94
C ALA A 69 -5.46 -28.98 -7.97
N VAL A 70 -6.76 -28.99 -7.64
CA VAL A 70 -7.84 -28.47 -8.49
C VAL A 70 -7.82 -26.95 -8.48
N MET A 71 -7.86 -26.36 -7.29
CA MET A 71 -7.87 -24.90 -7.11
C MET A 71 -6.61 -24.24 -7.70
N LYS A 72 -5.44 -24.85 -7.54
CA LYS A 72 -4.19 -24.34 -8.13
C LYS A 72 -4.26 -24.30 -9.66
N ARG A 73 -4.82 -25.33 -10.28
CA ARG A 73 -4.97 -25.38 -11.74
C ARG A 73 -5.91 -24.28 -12.21
N GLU A 74 -7.07 -24.14 -11.59
CA GLU A 74 -8.05 -23.09 -11.92
C GLU A 74 -7.47 -21.68 -11.78
N LEU A 75 -6.70 -21.42 -10.72
CA LEU A 75 -6.04 -20.13 -10.52
C LEU A 75 -5.00 -19.84 -11.61
N LEU A 76 -4.24 -20.84 -12.05
CA LEU A 76 -3.27 -20.68 -13.13
C LEU A 76 -3.96 -20.47 -14.47
N ASP A 77 -5.01 -21.25 -14.77
CA ASP A 77 -5.82 -21.10 -15.99
C ASP A 77 -6.45 -19.70 -16.05
N MET A 78 -6.90 -19.15 -14.93
CA MET A 78 -7.48 -17.80 -14.85
C MET A 78 -6.44 -16.68 -15.03
N LEU A 79 -5.18 -16.91 -14.63
CA LEU A 79 -4.09 -15.96 -14.82
C LEU A 79 -3.55 -15.98 -16.26
N ASP A 80 -3.72 -17.10 -16.97
CA ASP A 80 -3.29 -17.29 -18.35
C ASP A 80 -4.37 -16.91 -19.38
N ASP A 81 -5.59 -16.55 -18.94
CA ASP A 81 -6.69 -16.10 -19.82
C ASP A 81 -6.51 -14.62 -20.22
N PRO A 82 -6.33 -14.29 -21.52
CA PRO A 82 -6.13 -12.92 -21.99
C PRO A 82 -7.35 -11.99 -21.86
N ALA A 83 -8.49 -12.49 -21.37
CA ALA A 83 -9.72 -11.70 -21.19
C ALA A 83 -9.92 -11.10 -19.77
N THR A 84 -8.98 -11.30 -18.83
CA THR A 84 -8.96 -10.63 -17.51
C THR A 84 -7.94 -9.50 -17.48
#